data_AF-A0A7C6HCA9-F1
#
_entry.id   AF-A0A7C6HCA9-F1
#
_cell.length_a   1.000
_cell.length_b   1.000
_cell.length_c   1.000
_cell.angle_alpha   90.00
_cell.angle_beta   90.00
_cell.angle_gamma   90.00
#
_symmetry.space_group_name_H-M   'P 1'
#
loop_
_entity.id
_entity.type
_entity.pdbx_description
1 polymer ?
#
loop_
_entity_poly.entity_id
_entity_poly.type
_entity_poly.pdbx_seq_one_letter_code
_entity_poly.pdbx_strand_id
1 'polypeptide(L)'
;VVEEQLYLSTYKGVPVELVDTYSPDYYCEAKVDGISQVQFHLRFKTSHERAEKDPWMSAVIGVRVYEPMGNSFKPADEDSGIYVAVTQINKILVYHGIPGHWPRGAFSMEIPNGFGEMCELVIVDTGDKLFYYQKLEGSEPTLFMIIELSDQIKCFDADGNEVYSADNNLKEDKGGYFKIFNHFGRTVIDEFSIKVR
;
A
#
# COMPACT_ATOMS: atom_id res chain seq x y z
N VAL A 1 -17.69 21.73 -8.99
CA VAL A 1 -16.49 21.70 -8.12
C VAL A 1 -17.01 21.61 -6.70
N VAL A 2 -17.13 20.40 -6.17
CA VAL A 2 -17.46 20.18 -4.76
C VAL A 2 -16.16 19.72 -4.14
N GLU A 3 -15.44 20.66 -3.53
CA GLU A 3 -14.25 20.40 -2.72
C GLU A 3 -14.72 20.08 -1.29
N GLU A 4 -15.25 18.88 -1.07
CA GLU A 4 -15.41 18.37 0.29
C GLU A 4 -14.11 17.65 0.68
N GLN A 5 -13.15 18.42 1.19
CA GLN A 5 -11.98 17.88 1.88
C GLN A 5 -12.45 17.31 3.23
N LEU A 6 -12.81 16.02 3.25
CA LEU A 6 -13.00 15.29 4.49
C LEU A 6 -11.60 14.97 5.07
N TYR A 7 -11.12 15.83 5.98
CA TYR A 7 -9.88 15.60 6.71
C TYR A 7 -10.03 14.42 7.69
N LEU A 8 -9.75 13.20 7.24
CA LEU A 8 -9.59 12.05 8.14
C LEU A 8 -8.13 11.99 8.61
N SER A 9 -7.91 12.54 9.81
CA SER A 9 -6.68 12.55 10.62
C SER A 9 -5.39 12.99 9.93
N THR A 10 -4.97 14.23 10.16
CA THR A 10 -3.56 14.63 9.95
C THR A 10 -2.70 14.04 11.07
N TYR A 11 -1.96 12.98 10.77
CA TYR A 11 -0.85 12.54 11.63
C TYR A 11 0.38 13.37 11.25
N LYS A 12 0.84 14.25 12.15
CA LYS A 12 2.09 15.00 12.01
C LYS A 12 3.04 14.61 13.12
N GLY A 13 4.20 14.05 12.76
CA GLY A 13 5.42 14.13 13.54
C GLY A 13 5.55 13.22 14.77
N VAL A 14 5.33 11.90 14.64
CA VAL A 14 5.88 10.95 15.62
C VAL A 14 6.88 10.03 14.89
N PRO A 15 8.15 9.95 15.33
CA PRO A 15 9.04 8.88 14.89
C PRO A 15 8.46 7.56 15.39
N VAL A 16 7.92 6.78 14.46
CA VAL A 16 7.31 5.48 14.73
C VAL A 16 8.45 4.45 14.82
N GLU A 17 9.14 4.37 15.96
CA GLU A 17 9.98 3.20 16.30
C GLU A 17 9.07 2.10 16.84
N LEU A 18 8.49 1.29 15.95
CA LEU A 18 7.61 0.18 16.34
C LEU A 18 8.32 -1.16 16.21
N VAL A 19 8.28 -1.92 17.32
CA VAL A 19 8.99 -3.20 17.53
C VAL A 19 8.02 -4.39 17.49
N ASP A 20 6.72 -4.17 17.24
CA ASP A 20 5.74 -5.26 17.33
C ASP A 20 5.46 -5.94 15.98
N THR A 21 5.58 -7.26 15.96
CA THR A 21 5.97 -8.00 14.77
C THR A 21 4.80 -8.32 13.82
N TYR A 22 3.55 -8.09 14.24
CA TYR A 22 2.34 -8.54 13.54
C TYR A 22 1.08 -7.68 13.79
N SER A 23 1.21 -6.45 14.29
CA SER A 23 0.07 -5.55 14.54
C SER A 23 0.08 -4.35 13.58
N PRO A 24 -1.08 -3.86 13.08
CA PRO A 24 -1.14 -2.62 12.31
C PRO A 24 -0.54 -1.45 13.10
N ASP A 25 0.35 -0.69 12.46
CA ASP A 25 0.82 0.58 13.04
C ASP A 25 -0.20 1.69 12.82
N TYR A 26 -0.97 1.60 11.72
CA TYR A 26 -2.04 2.52 11.37
C TYR A 26 -3.12 1.82 10.53
N TYR A 27 -4.40 2.11 10.80
CA TYR A 27 -5.56 1.55 10.12
C TYR A 27 -6.66 2.60 9.96
N CYS A 28 -7.24 2.69 8.75
CA CYS A 28 -8.36 3.59 8.46
C CYS A 28 -9.49 2.87 7.71
N GLU A 29 -10.73 3.09 8.14
CA GLU A 29 -11.94 2.70 7.41
C GLU A 29 -12.45 3.90 6.61
N ALA A 30 -12.42 3.82 5.27
CA ALA A 30 -13.12 4.79 4.42
C ALA A 30 -14.52 4.25 4.06
N LYS A 31 -15.41 4.10 5.04
CA LYS A 31 -16.82 3.78 4.74
C LYS A 31 -17.52 5.03 4.24
N VAL A 32 -17.74 5.15 2.94
CA VAL A 32 -18.56 6.24 2.44
C VAL A 32 -19.36 5.78 1.23
N ASP A 33 -20.68 5.70 1.42
CA ASP A 33 -21.64 5.45 0.35
C ASP A 33 -21.58 6.59 -0.68
N GLY A 34 -21.58 6.24 -1.98
CA GLY A 34 -21.64 7.22 -3.06
C GLY A 34 -20.30 7.86 -3.47
N ILE A 35 -19.16 7.40 -2.92
CA ILE A 35 -17.83 7.75 -3.41
C ILE A 35 -17.52 6.96 -4.69
N SER A 36 -16.98 7.64 -5.69
CA SER A 36 -16.46 7.04 -6.92
C SER A 36 -14.94 6.85 -6.91
N GLN A 37 -14.23 7.61 -6.07
CA GLN A 37 -12.77 7.57 -6.00
C GLN A 37 -12.23 7.92 -4.60
N VAL A 38 -11.24 7.16 -4.14
CA VAL A 38 -10.47 7.44 -2.92
C VAL A 38 -8.99 7.60 -3.26
N GLN A 39 -8.31 8.57 -2.65
CA GLN A 39 -6.87 8.80 -2.83
C GLN A 39 -6.17 8.81 -1.47
N PHE A 40 -5.16 7.95 -1.32
CA PHE A 40 -4.30 7.89 -0.15
C PHE A 40 -2.99 8.60 -0.47
N HIS A 41 -2.60 9.54 0.39
CA HIS A 41 -1.35 10.28 0.28
C HIS A 41 -0.51 9.98 1.51
N LEU A 42 0.63 9.33 1.34
CA LEU A 42 1.55 8.97 2.42
C LEU A 42 2.94 9.54 2.13
N ARG A 43 3.37 10.53 2.90
CA ARG A 43 4.73 11.08 2.87
C ARG A 43 5.58 10.40 3.93
N PHE A 44 6.56 9.61 3.51
CA PHE A 44 7.37 8.81 4.41
C PHE A 44 8.73 8.47 3.79
N LYS A 45 9.59 7.89 4.64
CA LYS A 45 10.80 7.17 4.24
C LYS A 45 10.94 5.91 5.06
N THR A 46 11.60 4.89 4.51
CA THR A 46 11.83 3.62 5.18
C THR A 46 13.19 3.05 4.83
N SER A 47 13.80 2.33 5.78
CA SER A 47 15.09 1.67 5.58
C SER A 47 15.21 0.38 6.38
N HIS A 48 15.93 -0.60 5.84
CA HIS A 48 16.30 -1.81 6.54
C HIS A 48 17.68 -2.31 6.08
N GLU A 49 18.56 -2.70 7.00
CA GLU A 49 19.94 -3.11 6.68
C GLU A 49 20.03 -4.30 5.70
N ARG A 50 18.98 -5.14 5.63
CA ARG A 50 18.91 -6.31 4.76
C ARG A 50 17.97 -6.13 3.55
N ALA A 51 17.54 -4.92 3.20
CA ALA A 51 16.52 -4.72 2.16
C ALA A 51 16.83 -5.40 0.80
N GLU A 52 18.10 -5.50 0.41
CA GLU A 52 18.52 -6.21 -0.82
C GLU A 52 18.29 -7.72 -0.77
N LYS A 53 18.40 -8.32 0.43
CA LYS A 53 18.25 -9.76 0.64
C LYS A 53 16.83 -10.14 1.07
N ASP A 54 16.20 -9.26 1.84
CA ASP A 54 14.94 -9.46 2.54
C ASP A 54 14.00 -8.26 2.34
N PRO A 55 13.50 -8.02 1.11
CA PRO A 55 12.65 -6.87 0.80
C PRO A 55 11.27 -6.91 1.46
N TRP A 56 10.96 -7.97 2.20
CA TRP A 56 9.77 -8.12 3.04
C TRP A 56 9.95 -7.51 4.44
N MET A 57 11.20 -7.22 4.84
CA MET A 57 11.52 -6.43 6.03
C MET A 57 11.42 -4.94 5.67
N SER A 58 10.20 -4.44 5.63
CA SER A 58 9.85 -3.22 4.90
C SER A 58 8.73 -2.43 5.57
N ALA A 59 8.44 -1.23 5.06
CA ALA A 59 7.10 -0.68 5.21
C ALA A 59 6.16 -1.45 4.28
N VAL A 60 5.01 -1.91 4.77
CA VAL A 60 4.00 -2.63 4.00
C VAL A 60 2.73 -1.80 4.00
N ILE A 61 2.32 -1.33 2.83
CA ILE A 61 1.12 -0.50 2.64
C ILE A 61 0.01 -1.35 2.06
N GLY A 62 -1.10 -1.46 2.78
CA GLY A 62 -2.31 -2.19 2.40
C GLY A 62 -3.42 -1.29 1.92
N VAL A 63 -4.15 -1.72 0.89
CA VAL A 63 -5.36 -1.08 0.34
C VAL A 63 -6.44 -2.14 0.15
N ARG A 64 -7.71 -1.76 0.34
CA ARG A 64 -8.86 -2.69 0.38
C ARG A 64 -8.61 -3.84 1.35
N VAL A 65 -8.14 -3.46 2.53
CA VAL A 65 -7.68 -4.37 3.57
C VAL A 65 -8.87 -4.98 4.28
N TYR A 66 -8.92 -6.31 4.28
CA TYR A 66 -9.88 -7.03 5.10
C TYR A 66 -9.14 -7.89 6.12
N GLU A 67 -9.55 -7.76 7.39
CA GLU A 67 -8.98 -8.51 8.52
C GLU A 67 -10.00 -9.55 9.02
N PRO A 68 -10.01 -10.78 8.44
CA PRO A 68 -10.96 -11.82 8.85
C PRO A 68 -10.71 -12.38 10.26
N MET A 69 -9.46 -12.35 10.73
CA MET A 69 -9.01 -13.07 11.93
C MET A 69 -8.13 -12.16 12.78
N GLY A 70 -8.68 -11.56 13.83
CA GLY A 70 -7.99 -10.56 14.66
C GLY A 70 -6.59 -10.96 15.15
N ASN A 71 -5.78 -9.94 15.46
CA ASN A 71 -4.43 -9.92 16.08
C ASN A 71 -3.31 -10.84 15.52
N SER A 72 -3.53 -11.71 14.52
CA SER A 72 -2.47 -12.57 13.94
C SER A 72 -2.42 -12.56 12.41
N PHE A 73 -2.97 -11.50 11.85
CA PHE A 73 -3.19 -11.32 10.42
C PHE A 73 -1.91 -10.91 9.68
N LYS A 74 -1.72 -11.44 8.46
CA LYS A 74 -0.59 -11.17 7.58
C LYS A 74 -1.05 -10.69 6.20
N PRO A 75 -0.24 -9.88 5.50
CA PRO A 75 -0.48 -9.44 4.12
C PRO A 75 -0.72 -10.53 3.06
N ALA A 76 -0.49 -11.80 3.39
CA ALA A 76 -0.69 -12.94 2.49
C ALA A 76 -1.75 -13.91 3.01
N ASP A 77 -2.46 -13.57 4.08
CA ASP A 77 -3.60 -14.36 4.53
C ASP A 77 -4.73 -14.25 3.50
N GLU A 78 -5.58 -15.27 3.43
CA GLU A 78 -6.71 -15.28 2.50
C GLU A 78 -7.57 -14.01 2.67
N ASP A 79 -7.94 -13.40 1.55
CA ASP A 79 -8.78 -12.20 1.48
C ASP A 79 -8.17 -10.95 2.13
N SER A 80 -6.86 -10.90 2.38
CA SER A 80 -6.24 -9.84 3.19
C SER A 80 -6.34 -8.43 2.61
N GLY A 81 -6.54 -8.29 1.29
CA GLY A 81 -6.40 -7.04 0.56
C GLY A 81 -5.16 -7.00 -0.33
N ILE A 82 -4.91 -5.86 -0.95
CA ILE A 82 -3.70 -5.61 -1.74
C ILE A 82 -2.65 -4.96 -0.86
N TYR A 83 -1.49 -5.60 -0.71
CA TYR A 83 -0.35 -5.04 0.03
C TYR A 83 0.85 -4.84 -0.85
N VAL A 84 1.57 -3.74 -0.62
CA VAL A 84 2.83 -3.42 -1.26
C VAL A 84 3.89 -3.21 -0.20
N ALA A 85 4.89 -4.09 -0.18
CA ALA A 85 6.10 -3.94 0.61
C ALA A 85 7.10 -3.06 -0.14
N VAL A 86 7.55 -1.99 0.51
CA VAL A 86 8.49 -1.01 -0.02
C VAL A 86 9.64 -0.76 0.95
N THR A 87 10.85 -0.59 0.42
CA THR A 87 12.08 -0.39 1.21
C THR A 87 12.88 0.78 0.65
N GLN A 88 14.10 0.99 1.15
CA GLN A 88 14.99 2.01 0.58
C GLN A 88 15.49 1.70 -0.84
N ILE A 89 15.38 0.44 -1.30
CA ILE A 89 15.77 0.06 -2.66
C ILE A 89 14.59 0.15 -3.62
N ASN A 90 14.88 0.18 -4.90
CA ASN A 90 13.91 0.37 -5.98
C ASN A 90 13.15 -0.92 -6.37
N LYS A 91 12.93 -1.81 -5.40
CA LYS A 91 12.21 -3.08 -5.57
C LYS A 91 11.04 -3.16 -4.60
N ILE A 92 9.88 -3.54 -5.10
CA ILE A 92 8.67 -3.77 -4.30
C ILE A 92 8.26 -5.24 -4.34
N LEU A 93 7.59 -5.70 -3.29
CA LEU A 93 6.84 -6.96 -3.30
C LEU A 93 5.35 -6.66 -3.19
N VAL A 94 4.53 -7.35 -3.97
CA VAL A 94 3.08 -7.18 -3.95
C VAL A 94 2.42 -8.46 -3.47
N TYR A 95 1.39 -8.32 -2.64
CA TYR A 95 0.57 -9.40 -2.10
C TYR A 95 -0.90 -9.07 -2.36
N HIS A 96 -1.73 -10.09 -2.57
CA HIS A 96 -3.15 -9.89 -2.86
C HIS A 96 -4.08 -10.91 -2.17
N GLY A 97 -3.66 -11.38 -0.99
CA GLY A 97 -4.48 -12.27 -0.17
C GLY A 97 -4.55 -13.72 -0.65
N ILE A 98 -3.43 -14.24 -1.18
CA ILE A 98 -3.27 -15.67 -1.45
C ILE A 98 -2.29 -16.30 -0.45
N PRO A 99 -2.71 -17.36 0.29
CA PRO A 99 -1.84 -18.07 1.22
C PRO A 99 -0.56 -18.62 0.58
N GLY A 100 0.54 -18.60 1.34
CA GLY A 100 1.82 -19.20 0.92
C GLY A 100 2.77 -18.27 0.16
N HIS A 101 2.35 -17.05 -0.13
CA HIS A 101 3.23 -16.03 -0.73
C HIS A 101 4.07 -15.25 0.29
N TRP A 102 3.82 -15.41 1.59
CA TRP A 102 4.67 -14.84 2.62
C TRP A 102 5.98 -15.64 2.79
N PRO A 103 7.16 -15.01 2.85
CA PRO A 103 7.42 -13.57 2.77
C PRO A 103 7.83 -13.07 1.37
N ARG A 104 7.66 -13.87 0.31
CA ARG A 104 8.24 -13.59 -1.01
C ARG A 104 7.42 -12.65 -1.90
N GLY A 105 6.18 -12.35 -1.52
CA GLY A 105 5.21 -11.69 -2.40
C GLY A 105 4.58 -12.67 -3.39
N ALA A 106 3.44 -12.26 -3.93
CA ALA A 106 2.84 -12.90 -5.10
C ALA A 106 3.72 -12.66 -6.33
N PHE A 107 4.24 -11.44 -6.46
CA PHE A 107 5.26 -11.06 -7.44
C PHE A 107 6.11 -9.90 -6.89
N SER A 108 7.16 -9.56 -7.62
CA SER A 108 8.01 -8.41 -7.35
C SER A 108 8.26 -7.63 -8.63
N MET A 109 8.44 -6.33 -8.52
CA MET A 109 8.84 -5.48 -9.65
C MET A 109 9.84 -4.41 -9.20
N GLU A 110 10.61 -3.92 -10.16
CA GLU A 110 11.44 -2.73 -9.99
C GLU A 110 10.63 -1.48 -10.28
N ILE A 111 10.89 -0.42 -9.52
CA ILE A 111 10.28 0.90 -9.68
C ILE A 111 11.38 1.94 -9.91
N PRO A 112 11.07 3.16 -10.35
CA PRO A 112 12.11 4.15 -10.65
C PRO A 112 12.99 4.51 -9.46
N ASN A 113 12.41 4.64 -8.25
CA ASN A 113 13.17 4.97 -7.03
C ASN A 113 12.63 4.21 -5.82
N GLY A 114 13.52 3.84 -4.90
CA GLY A 114 13.13 3.33 -3.58
C GLY A 114 12.61 4.43 -2.64
N PHE A 115 12.28 4.06 -1.42
CA PHE A 115 11.72 4.94 -0.39
C PHE A 115 12.75 5.28 0.71
N GLY A 116 14.03 5.35 0.35
CA GLY A 116 15.12 5.62 1.31
C GLY A 116 15.19 7.07 1.76
N GLU A 117 14.78 7.98 0.88
CA GLU A 117 14.60 9.40 1.15
C GLU A 117 13.10 9.74 1.26
N MET A 118 12.80 10.89 1.86
CA MET A 118 11.42 11.34 2.03
C MET A 118 10.74 11.54 0.68
N CYS A 119 9.68 10.78 0.43
CA CYS A 119 8.86 10.90 -0.76
C CYS A 119 7.39 10.62 -0.41
N GLU A 120 6.50 10.92 -1.36
CA GLU A 120 5.07 10.70 -1.21
C GLU A 120 4.65 9.51 -2.10
N LEU A 121 4.07 8.49 -1.47
CA LEU A 121 3.29 7.44 -2.15
C LEU A 121 1.86 7.92 -2.27
N VAL A 122 1.36 7.98 -3.51
CA VAL A 122 -0.04 8.28 -3.79
C VAL A 122 -0.69 7.03 -4.36
N ILE A 123 -1.79 6.59 -3.74
CA ILE A 123 -2.59 5.48 -4.24
C ILE A 123 -3.98 5.98 -4.56
N VAL A 124 -4.42 5.80 -5.80
CA VAL A 124 -5.75 6.18 -6.26
C VAL A 124 -6.58 4.94 -6.51
N ASP A 125 -7.67 4.79 -5.78
CA ASP A 125 -8.66 3.73 -5.92
C ASP A 125 -9.91 4.27 -6.64
N THR A 126 -10.26 3.68 -7.78
CA THR A 126 -11.43 4.04 -8.61
C THR A 126 -12.59 3.06 -8.51
N GLY A 127 -12.54 2.09 -7.59
CA GLY A 127 -13.51 0.99 -7.50
C GLY A 127 -13.14 -0.21 -8.37
N ASP A 128 -12.68 0.00 -9.60
CA ASP A 128 -12.23 -1.05 -10.53
C ASP A 128 -10.71 -1.09 -10.75
N LYS A 129 -9.98 -0.04 -10.37
CA LYS A 129 -8.52 0.03 -10.51
C LYS A 129 -7.86 0.69 -9.31
N LEU A 130 -6.61 0.30 -9.08
CA LEU A 130 -5.67 0.99 -8.20
C LEU A 130 -4.51 1.54 -9.03
N PHE A 131 -4.16 2.80 -8.81
CA PHE A 131 -3.01 3.45 -9.44
C PHE A 131 -2.03 3.87 -8.36
N TYR A 132 -0.77 3.49 -8.53
CA TYR A 132 0.30 3.79 -7.58
C TYR A 132 1.29 4.77 -8.20
N TYR A 133 1.47 5.90 -7.53
CA TYR A 133 2.41 6.94 -7.93
C TYR A 133 3.43 7.19 -6.82
N GLN A 134 4.63 7.57 -7.23
CA GLN A 134 5.66 8.11 -6.35
C GLN A 134 5.92 9.57 -6.72
N LYS A 135 5.97 10.44 -5.72
CA LYS A 135 6.34 11.84 -5.89
C LYS A 135 7.55 12.15 -5.01
N LEU A 136 8.68 12.43 -5.66
CA LEU A 136 9.87 12.95 -5.00
C LEU A 136 9.70 14.44 -4.71
N GLU A 137 10.44 14.95 -3.73
CA GLU A 137 10.42 16.39 -3.41
C GLU A 137 10.76 17.24 -4.64
N GLY A 138 9.91 18.22 -4.95
CA GLY A 138 10.08 19.09 -6.11
C GLY A 138 9.75 18.47 -7.47
N SER A 139 9.24 17.24 -7.52
CA SER A 139 8.85 16.56 -8.77
C SER A 139 7.34 16.38 -8.91
N GLU A 140 6.90 16.10 -10.14
CA GLU A 140 5.53 15.64 -10.41
C GLU A 140 5.37 14.15 -10.04
N PRO A 141 4.18 13.72 -9.60
CA PRO A 141 3.91 12.31 -9.33
C PRO A 141 4.15 11.45 -10.57
N THR A 142 4.91 10.37 -10.40
CA THR A 142 5.24 9.41 -11.46
C THR A 142 4.50 8.11 -11.20
N LEU A 143 3.67 7.68 -12.15
CA LEU A 143 2.98 6.38 -12.11
C LEU A 143 4.01 5.25 -12.19
N PHE A 144 3.89 4.23 -11.34
CA PHE A 144 4.78 3.07 -11.41
C PHE A 144 4.05 1.72 -11.44
N MET A 145 2.77 1.67 -11.04
CA MET A 145 2.00 0.42 -11.07
C MET A 145 0.51 0.71 -11.20
N ILE A 146 -0.16 -0.12 -12.00
CA ILE A 146 -1.62 -0.16 -12.13
C ILE A 146 -2.09 -1.56 -11.72
N ILE A 147 -3.17 -1.65 -10.96
CA ILE A 147 -3.84 -2.92 -10.67
C ILE A 147 -5.28 -2.81 -11.14
N GLU A 148 -5.70 -3.67 -12.06
CA GLU A 148 -7.09 -3.81 -12.47
C GLU A 148 -7.77 -4.90 -11.64
N LEU A 149 -8.97 -4.60 -11.16
CA LEU A 149 -9.76 -5.42 -10.25
C LEU A 149 -11.08 -5.79 -10.93
N SER A 150 -11.15 -7.05 -11.37
CA SER A 150 -12.32 -7.66 -12.02
C SER A 150 -12.49 -9.07 -11.47
N ASP A 151 -12.96 -10.04 -12.26
CA ASP A 151 -12.88 -11.47 -11.91
C ASP A 151 -11.42 -11.92 -11.69
N GLN A 152 -10.46 -11.19 -12.28
CA GLN A 152 -9.02 -11.34 -12.06
C GLN A 152 -8.41 -10.06 -11.53
N ILE A 153 -7.34 -10.23 -10.74
CA ILE A 153 -6.39 -9.17 -10.40
C ILE A 153 -5.32 -9.19 -11.48
N LYS A 154 -5.14 -8.07 -12.18
CA LYS A 154 -4.08 -7.90 -13.18
C LYS A 154 -3.23 -6.71 -12.81
N CYS A 155 -1.92 -6.92 -12.77
CA CYS A 155 -0.96 -5.88 -12.43
C CYS A 155 -0.17 -5.48 -13.67
N PHE A 156 -0.01 -4.18 -13.87
CA PHE A 156 0.70 -3.60 -14.99
C PHE A 156 1.79 -2.63 -14.49
N ASP A 157 2.87 -2.52 -15.25
CA ASP A 157 3.88 -1.48 -15.05
C ASP A 157 3.41 -0.10 -15.55
N ALA A 158 4.28 0.91 -15.44
CA ALA A 158 3.99 2.28 -15.87
C ALA A 158 3.71 2.42 -17.38
N ASP A 159 4.24 1.50 -18.20
CA ASP A 159 4.09 1.49 -19.65
C ASP A 159 2.84 0.71 -20.10
N GLY A 160 2.14 0.06 -19.15
CA GLY A 160 0.93 -0.73 -19.39
C GLY A 160 1.21 -2.18 -19.78
N ASN A 161 2.42 -2.71 -19.55
CA ASN A 161 2.70 -4.13 -19.76
C ASN A 161 2.21 -4.94 -18.56
N GLU A 162 1.50 -6.04 -18.81
CA GLU A 162 1.08 -6.96 -17.74
C GLU A 162 2.31 -7.66 -17.14
N VAL A 163 2.49 -7.52 -15.83
CA VAL A 163 3.59 -8.15 -15.07
C VAL A 163 3.12 -9.33 -14.23
N TYR A 164 1.82 -9.40 -13.93
CA TYR A 164 1.23 -10.44 -13.11
C TYR A 164 -0.29 -10.52 -13.29
N SER A 165 -0.85 -11.72 -13.19
CA SER A 165 -2.28 -11.94 -13.10
C SER A 165 -2.62 -13.15 -12.23
N ALA A 166 -3.77 -13.07 -11.55
CA ALA A 166 -4.33 -14.14 -10.72
C ALA A 166 -5.84 -13.96 -10.54
N ASP A 167 -6.52 -14.99 -10.03
CA ASP A 167 -7.93 -14.89 -9.66
C ASP A 167 -8.12 -13.84 -8.55
N ASN A 168 -9.20 -13.08 -8.64
CA ASN A 168 -9.51 -12.06 -7.64
C ASN A 168 -10.17 -12.69 -6.40
N ASN A 169 -9.41 -12.73 -5.30
CA ASN A 169 -9.88 -13.20 -4.00
C ASN A 169 -10.14 -12.05 -3.01
N LEU A 170 -10.31 -10.80 -3.48
CA LEU A 170 -10.67 -9.70 -2.59
C LEU A 170 -12.12 -9.82 -2.13
N LYS A 171 -12.39 -9.61 -0.83
CA LYS A 171 -13.77 -9.50 -0.35
C LYS A 171 -14.36 -8.15 -0.72
N GLU A 172 -15.51 -8.20 -1.39
CA GLU A 172 -16.14 -7.01 -1.98
C GLU A 172 -16.79 -6.04 -0.98
N ASP A 173 -16.91 -6.36 0.33
CA ASP A 173 -17.92 -5.63 1.13
C ASP A 173 -17.68 -5.46 2.64
N LYS A 174 -16.48 -5.72 3.19
CA LYS A 174 -16.25 -5.62 4.65
C LYS A 174 -14.84 -5.14 4.99
N GLY A 175 -14.73 -4.01 5.69
CA GLY A 175 -13.53 -3.61 6.46
C GLY A 175 -12.46 -2.78 5.74
N GLY A 176 -11.75 -1.96 6.51
CA GLY A 176 -10.44 -1.32 6.27
C GLY A 176 -10.07 -0.90 4.85
N TYR A 177 -10.06 0.40 4.54
CA TYR A 177 -9.62 0.81 3.21
C TYR A 177 -8.10 0.91 3.08
N PHE A 178 -7.41 1.17 4.18
CA PHE A 178 -5.97 1.41 4.16
C PHE A 178 -5.27 0.99 5.45
N LYS A 179 -4.08 0.40 5.34
CA LYS A 179 -3.25 -0.05 6.46
C LYS A 179 -1.77 0.21 6.20
N ILE A 180 -1.03 0.54 7.25
CA ILE A 180 0.44 0.54 7.22
C ILE A 180 0.94 -0.44 8.28
N PHE A 181 1.90 -1.27 7.88
CA PHE A 181 2.55 -2.26 8.71
C PHE A 181 4.06 -2.18 8.50
N ASN A 182 4.82 -1.81 9.53
CA ASN A 182 6.27 -1.76 9.51
C ASN A 182 6.82 -3.12 9.95
N HIS A 183 7.35 -3.87 9.01
CA HIS A 183 7.92 -5.17 9.27
C HIS A 183 9.43 -5.09 9.45
N PHE A 184 9.89 -4.94 10.70
CA PHE A 184 11.32 -4.82 11.06
C PHE A 184 12.08 -3.62 10.46
N GLY A 185 11.46 -2.83 9.57
CA GLY A 185 12.05 -1.63 8.99
C GLY A 185 12.16 -0.47 9.99
N ARG A 186 12.91 0.55 9.60
CA ARG A 186 12.90 1.88 10.24
C ARG A 186 12.12 2.82 9.34
N THR A 187 10.84 3.01 9.66
CA THR A 187 9.92 3.82 8.86
C THR A 187 9.58 5.11 9.59
N VAL A 188 9.72 6.25 8.90
CA VAL A 188 9.36 7.58 9.40
C VAL A 188 8.26 8.14 8.51
N ILE A 189 7.08 8.38 9.10
CA ILE A 189 5.93 8.99 8.43
C ILE A 189 5.87 10.47 8.82
N ASP A 190 5.88 11.34 7.82
CA ASP A 190 5.78 12.79 7.99
C ASP A 190 4.33 13.27 7.89
N GLU A 191 3.60 12.77 6.90
CA GLU A 191 2.21 13.13 6.63
C GLU A 191 1.42 11.96 6.06
N PHE A 192 0.17 11.82 6.49
CA PHE A 192 -0.82 10.95 5.87
C PHE A 192 -2.13 11.71 5.68
N SER A 193 -2.75 11.58 4.51
CA SER A 193 -4.08 12.13 4.24
C SER A 193 -4.87 11.26 3.27
N ILE A 194 -6.19 11.34 3.37
CA ILE A 194 -7.15 10.67 2.50
C ILE A 194 -7.99 11.73 1.82
N LYS A 195 -8.17 11.62 0.50
CA LYS A 195 -9.06 12.47 -0.29
C LYS A 195 -10.12 11.60 -0.95
N VAL A 196 -11.33 12.13 -1.04
CA VAL A 196 -12.51 11.41 -1.52
C VAL A 196 -13.22 12.22 -2.60
N ARG A 197 -13.79 11.55 -3.61
CA ARG A 197 -14.57 12.17 -4.71
C ARG A 197 -15.76 11.34 -5.14
#